data_AF-A0A0S7YI03-F1
#
_entry.id   AF-A0A0S7YI03-F1
#
_cell.length_a   1.000
_cell.length_b   1.000
_cell.length_c   1.000
_cell.angle_alpha   90.00
_cell.angle_beta   90.00
_cell.angle_gamma   90.00
#
_symmetry.space_group_name_H-M   'P 1'
#
loop_
_entity.id
_entity.type
_entity.pdbx_description
1 polymer ?
#
loop_
_entity_poly.entity_id
_entity_poly.type
_entity_poly.pdbx_seq_one_letter_code
_entity_poly.pdbx_strand_id
1 'polypeptide(L)'
;MIRARETRASREVAPKATLYVWSDMFDSNHNARDRYYLVDGTFAGSWEGLPKDVVVVPWYFGQRDASLKWFADRGHRQVIAGYYDSRPERVRDWLASASNVEGVIGVMYTTWRQQYNEL
;
A
#
# COMPACT_ATOMS: atom_id res chain seq x y z
N MET A 1 -19.10 -4.05 -11.75
CA MET A 1 -17.86 -3.24 -11.81
C MET A 1 -17.98 -2.10 -10.80
N ILE A 2 -17.35 -2.24 -9.63
CA ILE A 2 -17.38 -1.22 -8.56
C ILE A 2 -16.51 -0.05 -9.03
N ARG A 3 -17.12 0.93 -9.72
CA ARG A 3 -16.45 2.18 -10.04
C ARG A 3 -16.38 3.04 -8.78
N ALA A 4 -15.18 3.17 -8.19
CA ALA A 4 -14.69 4.21 -7.27
C ALA A 4 -15.72 5.03 -6.46
N ARG A 5 -16.69 4.38 -5.79
CA ARG A 5 -17.66 5.08 -4.93
C ARG A 5 -17.02 5.53 -3.61
N GLU A 6 -16.05 4.75 -3.12
CA GLU A 6 -15.39 4.94 -1.82
C GLU A 6 -14.67 6.29 -1.72
N THR A 7 -13.81 6.64 -2.68
CA THR A 7 -13.06 7.90 -2.64
C THR A 7 -13.96 9.13 -2.76
N ARG A 8 -15.16 8.99 -3.34
CA ARG A 8 -16.12 10.09 -3.50
C ARG A 8 -16.66 10.54 -2.15
N ALA A 9 -17.09 9.61 -1.30
CA ALA A 9 -17.61 9.92 0.02
C ALA A 9 -16.57 10.63 0.90
N SER A 10 -15.32 10.15 0.91
CA SER A 10 -14.25 10.81 1.68
C SER A 10 -13.98 12.23 1.19
N ARG A 11 -14.03 12.46 -0.13
CA ARG A 11 -13.81 13.79 -0.74
C ARG A 11 -14.97 14.76 -0.52
N GLU A 12 -16.20 14.27 -0.37
CA GLU A 12 -17.35 15.10 -0.01
C GLU A 12 -17.19 15.69 1.40
N VAL A 13 -16.62 14.91 2.34
CA VAL A 13 -16.39 15.36 3.73
C VAL A 13 -15.10 16.19 3.86
N ALA A 14 -14.02 15.78 3.20
CA ALA A 14 -12.71 16.40 3.33
C ALA A 14 -12.03 16.56 1.96
N PRO A 15 -12.44 17.54 1.14
CA PRO A 15 -12.01 17.67 -0.25
C PRO A 15 -10.51 17.99 -0.43
N LYS A 16 -9.85 18.47 0.62
CA LYS A 16 -8.40 18.77 0.62
C LYS A 16 -7.55 17.66 1.25
N ALA A 17 -8.17 16.61 1.79
CA ALA A 17 -7.42 15.52 2.42
C ALA A 17 -6.69 14.69 1.36
N THR A 18 -5.46 14.32 1.67
CA THR A 18 -4.75 13.27 0.90
C THR A 18 -5.21 11.92 1.44
N LEU A 19 -5.68 11.05 0.55
CA LEU A 19 -6.10 9.70 0.93
C LEU A 19 -4.91 8.75 0.92
N TYR A 20 -4.82 7.92 1.95
CA TYR A 20 -3.85 6.84 2.10
C TYR A 20 -4.60 5.52 2.22
N VAL A 21 -4.10 4.45 1.60
CA VAL A 21 -4.73 3.12 1.67
C VAL A 21 -3.69 2.01 1.77
N TRP A 22 -3.97 0.99 2.58
CA TRP A 22 -3.17 -0.24 2.61
C TRP A 22 -3.18 -0.91 1.24
N SER A 23 -2.01 -1.35 0.76
CA SER A 23 -1.84 -1.75 -0.64
C SER A 23 -2.43 -3.12 -0.97
N ASP A 24 -2.62 -3.99 0.02
CA ASP A 24 -2.73 -5.43 -0.18
C ASP A 24 -3.91 -5.84 -1.03
N MET A 25 -5.05 -5.15 -0.89
CA MET A 25 -6.25 -5.41 -1.70
C MET A 25 -6.18 -4.85 -3.12
N PHE A 26 -5.12 -4.09 -3.45
CA PHE A 26 -4.85 -3.48 -4.76
C PHE A 26 -3.55 -3.98 -5.40
N ASP A 27 -2.82 -4.87 -4.73
CA ASP A 27 -1.54 -5.38 -5.18
C ASP A 27 -1.66 -6.81 -5.69
N SER A 28 -1.37 -7.00 -6.98
CA SER A 28 -1.40 -8.31 -7.64
C SER A 28 -0.32 -9.26 -7.12
N ASN A 29 0.74 -8.72 -6.50
CA ASN A 29 1.77 -9.49 -5.81
C ASN A 29 1.34 -9.88 -4.38
N HIS A 30 0.12 -9.52 -3.96
CA HIS A 30 -0.37 -9.74 -2.61
C HIS A 30 -1.80 -10.33 -2.58
N ASN A 31 -2.79 -9.58 -2.10
CA ASN A 31 -4.15 -10.07 -1.88
C ASN A 31 -5.09 -9.78 -3.07
N ALA A 32 -4.68 -8.96 -4.04
CA ALA A 32 -5.49 -8.62 -5.21
C ALA A 32 -5.53 -9.73 -6.26
N ARG A 33 -6.11 -10.87 -5.88
CA ARG A 33 -6.23 -12.09 -6.67
C ARG A 33 -7.61 -12.72 -6.52
N ASP A 34 -7.85 -13.75 -7.32
CA ASP A 34 -9.11 -14.50 -7.30
C ASP A 34 -9.27 -15.31 -6.00
N ARG A 35 -10.51 -15.38 -5.49
CA ARG A 35 -10.90 -16.13 -4.28
C ARG A 35 -9.97 -15.89 -3.07
N TYR A 36 -9.65 -14.63 -2.78
CA TYR A 36 -8.88 -14.29 -1.59
C TYR A 36 -9.76 -14.21 -0.34
N TYR A 37 -9.47 -15.06 0.65
CA TYR A 37 -10.10 -15.08 1.97
C TYR A 37 -11.64 -15.23 1.90
N LEU A 38 -12.36 -14.52 2.77
CA LEU A 38 -13.82 -14.58 2.92
C LEU A 38 -14.57 -13.68 1.92
N VAL A 39 -14.03 -13.53 0.71
CA VAL A 39 -14.64 -12.68 -0.33
C VAL A 39 -15.32 -13.53 -1.39
N ASP A 40 -16.61 -13.24 -1.59
CA ASP A 40 -17.43 -13.81 -2.66
C ASP A 40 -17.17 -13.05 -3.98
N GLY A 41 -16.00 -13.33 -4.58
CA GLY A 41 -15.56 -12.70 -5.81
C GLY A 41 -14.04 -12.65 -5.96
N THR A 42 -13.58 -11.66 -6.74
CA THR A 42 -12.16 -11.47 -7.05
C THR A 42 -11.72 -10.04 -6.78
N PHE A 43 -10.51 -9.89 -6.23
CA PHE A 43 -9.81 -8.62 -6.18
C PHE A 43 -8.82 -8.45 -7.33
N ALA A 44 -8.64 -9.45 -8.20
CA ALA A 44 -7.86 -9.25 -9.40
C ALA A 44 -8.44 -8.09 -10.22
N GLY A 45 -7.60 -7.12 -10.58
CA GLY A 45 -8.02 -5.92 -11.28
C GLY A 45 -8.57 -4.80 -10.39
N SER A 46 -8.62 -4.96 -9.06
CA SER A 46 -9.08 -3.92 -8.15
C SER A 46 -8.30 -2.61 -8.28
N TRP A 47 -7.02 -2.69 -8.62
CA TRP A 47 -6.14 -1.54 -8.87
C TRP A 47 -6.61 -0.64 -10.01
N GLU A 48 -7.38 -1.15 -10.98
CA GLU A 48 -7.91 -0.34 -12.09
C GLU A 48 -8.88 0.73 -11.60
N GLY A 49 -9.48 0.52 -10.42
CA GLY A 49 -10.38 1.48 -9.78
C GLY A 49 -9.70 2.48 -8.85
N LEU A 50 -8.38 2.36 -8.61
CA LEU A 50 -7.65 3.18 -7.65
C LEU A 50 -7.21 4.50 -8.28
N PRO A 51 -7.71 5.67 -7.81
CA PRO A 51 -7.27 6.96 -8.35
C PRO A 51 -5.78 7.21 -8.09
N LYS A 52 -5.06 7.76 -9.08
CA LYS A 52 -3.61 7.98 -9.02
C LYS A 52 -3.15 8.89 -7.89
N ASP A 53 -4.02 9.77 -7.40
CA ASP A 53 -3.72 10.70 -6.31
C ASP A 53 -3.80 10.08 -4.92
N VAL A 54 -4.36 8.86 -4.80
CA VAL A 54 -4.32 8.07 -3.56
C VAL A 54 -2.90 7.56 -3.33
N VAL A 55 -2.39 7.80 -2.12
CA VAL A 55 -1.09 7.29 -1.67
C VAL A 55 -1.25 5.86 -1.19
N VAL A 56 -0.47 4.93 -1.74
CA VAL A 56 -0.51 3.52 -1.35
C VAL A 56 0.46 3.23 -0.22
N VAL A 57 0.08 2.30 0.65
CA VAL A 57 0.84 1.93 1.84
C VAL A 57 1.24 0.45 1.76
N PRO A 58 2.33 0.11 1.04
CA PRO A 58 2.83 -1.26 0.96
C PRO A 58 3.47 -1.71 2.26
N TRP A 59 3.18 -2.95 2.64
CA TRP A 59 3.65 -3.56 3.90
C TRP A 59 4.22 -4.97 3.75
N TYR A 60 4.04 -5.62 2.59
CA TYR A 60 4.47 -7.00 2.41
C TYR A 60 5.96 -7.11 2.05
N PHE A 61 6.81 -7.32 3.07
CA PHE A 61 8.27 -7.36 2.91
C PHE A 61 8.76 -8.35 1.84
N GLY A 62 8.12 -9.54 1.77
CA GLY A 62 8.53 -10.60 0.86
C GLY A 62 8.35 -10.25 -0.62
N GLN A 63 7.47 -9.29 -0.93
CA GLN A 63 7.16 -8.84 -2.29
C GLN A 63 7.55 -7.38 -2.53
N ARG A 64 8.31 -6.76 -1.62
CA ARG A 64 8.61 -5.32 -1.65
C ARG A 64 9.07 -4.81 -3.01
N ASP A 65 10.00 -5.50 -3.68
CA ASP A 65 10.53 -5.05 -4.97
C ASP A 65 9.44 -5.03 -6.05
N ALA A 66 8.65 -6.10 -6.13
CA ALA A 66 7.58 -6.24 -7.12
C ALA A 66 6.42 -5.27 -6.83
N SER A 67 5.99 -5.17 -5.57
CA SER A 67 4.93 -4.28 -5.11
C SER A 67 5.28 -2.81 -5.33
N LEU A 68 6.48 -2.38 -4.91
CA LEU A 68 6.93 -1.00 -5.06
C LEU A 68 6.99 -0.60 -6.53
N LYS A 69 7.55 -1.46 -7.38
CA LYS A 69 7.59 -1.23 -8.83
C LYS A 69 6.19 -1.20 -9.43
N TRP A 70 5.31 -2.11 -9.05
CA TRP A 70 3.95 -2.22 -9.58
C TRP A 70 3.14 -0.93 -9.42
N PHE A 71 3.23 -0.29 -8.26
CA PHE A 71 2.54 0.97 -7.98
C PHE A 71 3.27 2.19 -8.54
N ALA A 72 4.61 2.19 -8.54
CA ALA A 72 5.40 3.25 -9.16
C ALA A 72 5.11 3.35 -10.67
N ASP A 73 5.09 2.23 -11.39
CA ASP A 73 4.77 2.16 -12.82
C ASP A 73 3.36 2.69 -13.15
N ARG A 74 2.46 2.71 -12.16
CA ARG A 74 1.08 3.25 -12.28
C ARG A 74 0.97 4.71 -11.88
N GLY A 75 2.04 5.29 -11.35
CA GLY A 75 2.13 6.69 -10.95
C GLY A 75 1.59 6.97 -9.53
N HIS A 76 1.49 5.96 -8.68
CA HIS A 76 1.10 6.18 -7.28
C HIS A 76 2.29 6.63 -6.43
N ARG A 77 2.03 7.60 -5.55
CA ARG A 77 2.93 7.88 -4.43
C ARG A 77 2.79 6.80 -3.36
N GLN A 78 3.86 6.54 -2.61
CA GLN A 78 3.93 5.41 -1.69
C GLN A 78 4.53 5.81 -0.34
N VAL A 79 3.95 5.30 0.76
CA VAL A 79 4.56 5.33 2.10
C VAL A 79 4.73 3.90 2.57
N ILE A 80 5.97 3.44 2.78
CA ILE A 80 6.25 2.05 3.15
C ILE A 80 5.92 1.83 4.63
N ALA A 81 5.08 0.85 4.95
CA ALA A 81 4.86 0.42 6.33
C ALA A 81 5.78 -0.76 6.66
N GLY A 82 7.04 -0.45 6.96
CA GLY A 82 8.13 -1.43 6.93
C GLY A 82 8.35 -2.26 8.18
N TYR A 83 7.81 -1.83 9.33
CA TYR A 83 8.04 -2.50 10.63
C TYR A 83 7.12 -3.71 10.83
N TYR A 84 5.80 -3.54 10.88
CA TYR A 84 4.80 -4.62 11.07
C TYR A 84 5.21 -5.65 12.15
N ASP A 85 5.60 -5.17 13.34
CA ASP A 85 6.03 -5.97 14.51
C ASP A 85 7.15 -6.97 14.20
N SER A 86 8.18 -6.45 13.56
CA SER A 86 9.21 -7.24 12.90
C SER A 86 10.56 -6.52 13.03
N ARG A 87 11.68 -7.20 12.78
CA ARG A 87 13.02 -6.61 12.97
C ARG A 87 13.17 -5.20 12.36
N PRO A 88 13.41 -4.13 13.16
CA PRO A 88 13.41 -2.75 12.68
C PRO A 88 14.51 -2.49 11.64
N GLU A 89 15.61 -3.26 11.67
CA GLU A 89 16.72 -3.14 10.72
C GLU A 89 16.31 -3.41 9.27
N ARG A 90 15.19 -4.13 9.05
CA ARG A 90 14.63 -4.39 7.72
C ARG A 90 14.19 -3.14 6.98
N VAL A 91 14.09 -1.99 7.66
CA VAL A 91 13.91 -0.71 6.97
C VAL A 91 15.02 -0.45 5.95
N ARG A 92 16.25 -0.93 6.19
CA ARG A 92 17.37 -0.78 5.23
C ARG A 92 17.09 -1.50 3.91
N ASP A 93 16.56 -2.71 3.97
CA ASP A 93 16.21 -3.49 2.78
C ASP A 93 15.01 -2.86 2.04
N TRP A 94 14.04 -2.31 2.77
CA TRP A 94 12.97 -1.51 2.18
C TRP A 94 13.50 -0.27 1.45
N LEU A 95 14.44 0.44 2.05
CA LEU A 95 15.05 1.64 1.44
C LEU A 95 15.88 1.27 0.21
N ALA A 96 16.59 0.14 0.22
CA ALA A 96 17.31 -0.37 -0.94
C ALA A 96 16.38 -0.77 -2.10
N SER A 97 15.20 -1.30 -1.79
CA SER A 97 14.16 -1.57 -2.80
C SER A 97 13.53 -0.26 -3.32
N ALA A 98 13.26 0.68 -2.42
CA ALA A 98 12.68 1.98 -2.75
C ALA A 98 13.58 2.82 -3.65
N SER A 99 14.91 2.72 -3.53
CA SER A 99 15.83 3.47 -4.39
C SER A 99 15.79 3.05 -5.86
N ASN A 100 15.16 1.91 -6.18
CA ASN A 100 15.02 1.42 -7.55
C ASN A 100 13.73 1.88 -8.24
N VAL A 101 12.89 2.67 -7.55
CA VAL A 101 11.61 3.14 -8.07
C VAL A 101 11.37 4.60 -7.71
N GLU A 102 10.54 5.29 -8.49
CA GLU A 102 10.09 6.63 -8.16
C GLU A 102 8.82 6.60 -7.29
N GLY A 103 8.50 7.73 -6.66
CA GLY A 103 7.22 7.94 -5.97
C GLY A 103 7.15 7.42 -4.53
N VAL A 104 8.19 6.79 -4.00
CA VAL A 104 8.28 6.50 -2.55
C VAL A 104 8.62 7.80 -1.81
N ILE A 105 7.73 8.24 -0.92
CA ILE A 105 7.84 9.54 -0.24
C ILE A 105 8.10 9.41 1.28
N GLY A 106 8.20 8.20 1.80
CA GLY A 106 8.51 7.97 3.20
C GLY A 106 8.37 6.53 3.65
N VAL A 107 8.75 6.31 4.90
CA VAL A 107 8.59 5.07 5.66
C VAL A 107 7.81 5.38 6.93
N MET A 108 6.94 4.47 7.33
CA MET A 108 6.12 4.52 8.52
C MET A 108 6.49 3.34 9.42
N TYR A 109 6.83 3.65 10.67
CA TYR A 109 6.91 2.66 11.73
C TYR A 109 5.49 2.27 12.15
N THR A 110 5.13 1.00 12.03
CA THR A 110 3.77 0.53 12.29
C THR A 110 3.80 -0.72 13.15
N THR A 111 3.34 -0.62 14.40
CA THR A 111 3.25 -1.73 15.36
C THR A 111 1.79 -2.02 15.69
N TRP A 112 1.42 -3.29 15.73
CA TRP A 112 0.15 -3.79 16.28
C TRP A 112 0.30 -4.35 17.69
N ARG A 113 1.55 -4.44 18.19
CA ARG A 113 1.91 -4.95 19.52
C ARG A 113 2.32 -3.87 20.50
N GLN A 114 2.17 -2.59 20.15
CA GLN A 114 2.59 -1.44 20.98
C GLN A 114 4.10 -1.44 21.29
N GLN A 115 4.93 -2.00 20.40
CA GLN A 115 6.40 -2.06 20.54
C GLN A 115 7.04 -0.72 20.19
N TYR A 116 6.67 0.35 20.89
CA TYR A 116 7.18 1.70 20.58
C TYR A 116 8.63 1.92 21.05
N ASN A 117 9.18 0.99 21.82
CA ASN A 117 10.56 1.01 22.30
C ASN A 117 11.59 0.66 21.22
N GLU A 118 11.16 0.22 20.03
CA GLU A 118 12.04 -0.08 18.89
C GLU A 118 11.98 0.99 17.78
N LEU A 119 11.36 2.15 18.07
CA LEU A 119 11.29 3.32 17.17
C LEU A 119 12.64 4.04 17.05
#